data_AF-A0A3S5DDI4-F1
#
_entry.id   AF-A0A3S5DDI4-F1
#
_cell.length_a   1.000
_cell.length_b   1.000
_cell.length_c   1.000
_cell.angle_alpha   90.00
_cell.angle_beta   90.00
_cell.angle_gamma   90.00
#
_symmetry.space_group_name_H-M   'P 1'
#
loop_
_entity.id
_entity.type
_entity.pdbx_description
1 polymer ?
#
loop_
_entity_poly.entity_id
_entity_poly.type
_entity_poly.pdbx_seq_one_letter_code
_entity_poly.pdbx_strand_id
1 'polypeptide(L)' 'MMGVRAQQKEKTRRSLVEAAFSQLSAERSFASLSLREVAREAGIAPTSFYRHFRDVDELGLTMVDESV' A
#
# COMPACT_ATOMS: atom_id res chain seq x y z
N MET A 1 -17.93 -1.98 -17.32
CA MET A 1 -18.23 -1.55 -15.93
C MET A 1 -17.55 -2.53 -14.98
N MET A 2 -16.66 -2.07 -14.09
CA MET A 2 -15.98 -2.97 -13.15
C MET A 2 -16.98 -3.52 -12.11
N GLY A 3 -16.95 -4.81 -11.84
CA GLY A 3 -17.80 -5.42 -10.80
C GLY A 3 -17.46 -4.91 -9.40
N VAL A 4 -18.41 -4.94 -8.46
CA VAL A 4 -18.27 -4.43 -7.09
C VAL A 4 -17.01 -4.97 -6.39
N ARG A 5 -16.69 -6.26 -6.58
CA ARG A 5 -15.49 -6.88 -6.01
C ARG A 5 -14.19 -6.32 -6.61
N ALA A 6 -14.17 -6.05 -7.91
CA ALA A 6 -13.01 -5.46 -8.57
C ALA A 6 -12.78 -4.01 -8.09
N GLN A 7 -13.86 -3.24 -7.92
CA GLN A 7 -13.78 -1.89 -7.34
C GLN A 7 -13.26 -1.91 -5.89
N GLN A 8 -13.75 -2.84 -5.06
CA GLN A 8 -13.27 -2.98 -3.69
C GLN A 8 -11.80 -3.42 -3.64
N LYS A 9 -11.37 -4.33 -4.52
CA LYS A 9 -9.96 -4.73 -4.64
C LYS A 9 -9.08 -3.54 -4.99
N GLU A 10 -9.50 -2.73 -5.95
CA GLU A 10 -8.76 -1.55 -6.37
C GLU A 10 -8.72 -0.48 -5.28
N LYS A 11 -9.83 -0.26 -4.58
CA LYS A 11 -9.89 0.65 -3.42
C LYS A 11 -8.88 0.23 -2.35
N THR A 12 -8.83 -1.06 -1.99
CA THR A 12 -7.87 -1.55 -1.00
C THR A 12 -6.43 -1.43 -1.50
N ARG A 13 -6.17 -1.67 -2.80
CA ARG A 13 -4.84 -1.45 -3.40
C ARG A 13 -4.38 -0.01 -3.22
N ARG A 14 -5.26 0.96 -3.53
CA ARG A 14 -4.97 2.39 -3.35
C ARG A 14 -4.75 2.78 -1.90
N SER A 15 -5.58 2.29 -0.97
CA SER A 15 -5.40 2.60 0.45
C SER A 15 -4.06 2.12 1.01
N LEU A 16 -3.49 1.04 0.47
CA LEU A 16 -2.14 0.60 0.83
C LEU A 16 -1.05 1.56 0.34
N VAL A 17 -1.20 2.11 -0.86
CA VAL A 17 -0.27 3.12 -1.41
C VAL A 17 -0.38 4.42 -0.62
N GLU A 18 -1.59 4.90 -0.36
CA GLU A 18 -1.85 6.10 0.45
C GLU A 18 -1.29 5.94 1.88
N ALA A 19 -1.49 4.77 2.51
CA ALA A 19 -0.92 4.44 3.82
C ALA A 19 0.62 4.38 3.81
N ALA A 20 1.23 3.95 2.72
CA ALA A 20 2.68 3.94 2.60
C ALA A 20 3.23 5.36 2.49
N PHE A 21 2.58 6.23 1.72
CA PHE A 21 2.95 7.65 1.65
C PHE A 21 2.79 8.38 2.98
N SER A 22 1.72 8.13 3.74
CA SER A 22 1.49 8.78 5.04
C SER A 22 2.54 8.42 6.10
N GLN A 23 3.25 7.31 5.88
CA GLN A 23 4.29 6.79 6.76
C GLN A 23 5.69 7.35 6.44
N LEU A 24 5.85 8.05 5.31
CA LEU A 24 7.10 8.71 4.93
C LEU A 24 7.18 10.12 5.53
N SER A 25 8.37 10.50 5.99
CA SER A 25 8.63 11.84 6.52
C SER A 25 10.09 12.23 6.29
N ALA A 26 10.47 13.47 6.64
CA ALA A 26 11.87 13.92 6.56
C ALA A 26 12.83 13.05 7.39
N GLU A 27 12.33 12.44 8.46
CA GLU A 27 13.11 11.58 9.36
C GLU A 27 12.94 10.09 9.04
N ARG A 28 11.96 9.75 8.19
CA ARG A 28 11.58 8.37 7.91
C ARG A 28 11.61 8.05 6.42
N SER A 29 12.62 7.28 6.03
CA SER A 29 12.80 6.82 4.66
C SER A 29 12.03 5.53 4.37
N PHE A 30 11.83 5.26 3.08
CA PHE A 30 11.24 4.03 2.59
C PHE A 30 11.91 2.75 3.12
N ALA A 31 13.23 2.75 3.30
CA ALA A 31 13.98 1.60 3.83
C ALA A 31 13.55 1.17 5.24
N SER A 32 12.88 2.06 5.99
CA SER A 32 12.33 1.77 7.32
C SER A 32 10.85 1.41 7.31
N LEU A 33 10.21 1.38 6.14
CA LEU A 33 8.78 1.11 6.00
C LEU A 33 8.48 -0.34 6.33
N SER A 34 7.48 -0.57 7.18
CA SER A 34 7.06 -1.90 7.59
C SER A 34 5.74 -2.29 6.93
N LEU A 35 5.69 -3.47 6.31
CA LEU A 35 4.44 -4.05 5.77
C LEU A 35 3.31 -4.06 6.79
N ARG A 36 3.62 -4.41 8.05
CA ARG A 36 2.62 -4.50 9.12
C ARG A 36 2.03 -3.13 9.45
N GLU A 37 2.86 -2.10 9.45
CA GLU A 37 2.42 -0.73 9.74
C GLU A 37 1.57 -0.18 8.58
N VAL A 38 2.00 -0.41 7.34
CA VAL A 38 1.23 -0.04 6.14
C VAL A 38 -0.13 -0.74 6.12
N ALA A 39 -0.17 -2.04 6.37
CA ALA A 39 -1.44 -2.79 6.41
C ALA A 39 -2.37 -2.29 7.52
N ARG A 40 -1.82 -1.99 8.71
CA ARG A 40 -2.57 -1.42 9.83
C ARG A 40 -3.16 -0.06 9.47
N GLU A 41 -2.34 0.81 8.88
CA GLU A 41 -2.75 2.15 8.45
C GLU A 41 -3.83 2.09 7.36
N ALA A 42 -3.72 1.14 6.42
CA ALA A 42 -4.73 0.88 5.40
C ALA A 42 -6.00 0.16 5.92
N GLY A 43 -6.04 -0.19 7.20
CA GLY A 43 -7.20 -0.84 7.82
C GLY A 43 -7.42 -2.30 7.41
N ILE A 44 -6.37 -3.02 7.02
CA ILE A 44 -6.45 -4.43 6.63
C ILE A 44 -5.55 -5.34 7.49
N ALA A 45 -5.88 -6.63 7.53
CA ALA A 45 -4.99 -7.62 8.14
C ALA A 45 -3.64 -7.68 7.39
N PRO A 46 -2.49 -7.86 8.07
CA PRO A 46 -1.19 -7.92 7.40
C PRO A 46 -1.10 -8.99 6.30
N THR A 47 -1.77 -10.13 6.46
CA THR A 47 -1.79 -11.20 5.45
C THR A 47 -2.57 -10.81 4.19
N SER A 48 -3.49 -9.85 4.27
CA SER A 48 -4.24 -9.35 3.12
C SER A 48 -3.38 -8.50 2.19
N PHE A 49 -2.25 -7.96 2.67
CA PHE A 49 -1.28 -7.22 1.86
C PHE A 49 -0.85 -8.00 0.62
N TYR A 50 -0.56 -9.29 0.80
CA TYR A 50 -0.10 -10.20 -0.25
C TYR A 50 -1.09 -10.44 -1.39
N ARG A 51 -2.34 -9.95 -1.26
CA ARG A 51 -3.33 -9.97 -2.36
C ARG A 51 -3.15 -8.82 -3.34
N HIS A 52 -2.34 -7.83 -2.98
CA HIS A 52 -2.11 -6.58 -3.72
C HIS A 52 -0.64 -6.42 -4.12
N PHE A 53 0.29 -6.74 -3.21
CA PHE A 53 1.73 -6.63 -3.44
C PHE A 53 2.45 -7.83 -2.83
N ARG A 54 3.50 -8.32 -3.50
CA ARG A 54 4.32 -9.46 -3.08
C ARG A 54 5.19 -9.11 -1.88
N ASP A 55 5.66 -7.87 -1.81
CA ASP A 55 6.52 -7.34 -0.76
C ASP A 55 6.43 -5.80 -0.72
N VAL A 56 7.23 -5.20 0.17
CA VAL A 56 7.29 -3.74 0.32
C VAL A 56 7.95 -3.09 -0.89
N ASP A 57 8.88 -3.77 -1.56
CA ASP A 57 9.59 -3.23 -2.72
C ASP A 57 8.64 -3.05 -3.92
N GLU A 58 7.76 -4.01 -4.18
CA GLU A 58 6.73 -3.89 -5.23
C GLU A 58 5.73 -2.75 -4.94
N LEU A 59 5.38 -2.56 -3.66
CA LEU A 59 4.62 -1.39 -3.23
C LEU A 59 5.40 -0.10 -3.52
N GLY A 60 6.70 -0.06 -3.23
CA GLY A 60 7.57 1.08 -3.53
C GLY A 60 7.62 1.45 -5.01
N LEU A 61 7.71 0.45 -5.89
CA LEU A 61 7.65 0.68 -7.35
C LEU A 61 6.32 1.34 -7.75
N THR A 62 5.21 0.87 -7.17
CA THR A 62 3.88 1.45 -7.42
C THR A 62 3.77 2.88 -6.88
N MET A 63 4.36 3.16 -5.71
CA MET A 63 4.42 4.52 -5.17
C MET A 63 5.17 5.46 -6.11
N VAL A 64 6.29 5.02 -6.70
CA VAL A 64 7.04 5.81 -7.67
C VAL A 64 6.16 6.11 -8.90
N ASP A 65 5.48 5.10 -9.44
CA ASP A 65 4.58 5.27 -10.60
C ASP A 65 3.42 6.24 -10.32
N GLU A 66 2.88 6.25 -9.10
CA GLU A 66 1.77 7.12 -8.70
C GLU A 66 2.21 8.54 -8.27
N SER A 67 3.52 8.79 -8.14
CA SER A 67 4.09 10.08 -7.71
C SER A 67 4.44 11.05 -8.85
N VAL A 68 4.16 10.67 -10.10
CA VAL A 68 4.46 11.44 -11.33
C VAL A 68 3.24 12.17 -11.86
#